data_AF-A0A2M7BVE8-F1
#
_entry.id   AF-A0A2M7BVE8-F1
#
_cell.length_a   1.000
_cell.length_b   1.000
_cell.length_c   1.000
_cell.angle_alpha   90.00
_cell.angle_beta   90.00
_cell.angle_gamma   90.00
#
_symmetry.space_group_name_H-M   'P 1'
#
loop_
_entity.id
_entity.type
_entity.pdbx_description
1 polymer ?
#
loop_
_entity_poly.entity_id
_entity_poly.type
_entity_poly.pdbx_seq_one_letter_code
_entity_poly.pdbx_strand_id
1 'polypeptide(L)'
;MLSSFIDDTLHKYPLWLCPLLPAKNDKLSPNCINSNLTMNVGIYKKFGHNYLHFLQANRDIEHKVRELRGRKVLYAHAYYTRDEFWEIYDHSWYNVLRDKYFANKVFPDIYDKVKVTEKYKPSVIVGLWNALRSKKIPIS
;
A
#
# COMPACT_ATOMS: atom_id res chain seq x y z
N MET A 1 -5.44 16.92 0.87
CA MET A 1 -5.76 15.79 -0.03
C MET A 1 -4.55 14.85 -0.10
N LEU A 2 -4.71 13.57 -0.48
CA LEU A 2 -3.57 12.64 -0.58
C LEU A 2 -2.52 13.10 -1.61
N SER A 3 -2.96 13.68 -2.74
CA SER A 3 -2.05 14.23 -3.76
C SER A 3 -1.15 15.33 -3.21
N SER A 4 -1.70 16.29 -2.45
CA SER A 4 -0.92 17.35 -1.80
C SER A 4 0.13 16.78 -0.86
N PHE A 5 -0.25 15.80 -0.03
CA PHE A 5 0.69 15.12 0.86
C PHE A 5 1.85 14.47 0.07
N ILE A 6 1.55 13.79 -1.03
CA ILE A 6 2.58 13.15 -1.86
C ILE A 6 3.50 14.20 -2.50
N ASP A 7 2.94 15.32 -2.96
CA ASP A 7 3.72 16.44 -3.48
C ASP A 7 4.64 17.01 -2.41
N ASP A 8 4.10 17.39 -1.25
CA ASP A 8 4.83 18.07 -0.19
C ASP A 8 5.92 17.22 0.48
N THR A 9 5.74 15.88 0.53
CA THR A 9 6.59 15.00 1.34
C THR A 9 7.45 14.03 0.52
N LEU A 10 6.92 13.46 -0.56
CA LEU A 10 7.57 12.38 -1.29
C LEU A 10 8.15 12.85 -2.64
N HIS A 11 7.59 13.93 -3.21
CA HIS A 11 7.91 14.43 -4.55
C HIS A 11 7.99 13.31 -5.60
N LYS A 12 7.03 12.37 -5.54
CA LYS A 12 6.98 11.19 -6.41
C LYS A 12 5.96 11.37 -7.52
N TYR A 13 6.47 11.25 -8.74
CA TYR A 13 5.72 11.44 -9.98
C TYR A 13 6.10 10.39 -11.01
N PRO A 14 5.20 10.05 -11.96
CA PRO A 14 3.85 10.58 -12.13
C PRO A 14 2.82 10.01 -11.14
N LEU A 15 1.68 10.73 -10.99
CA LEU A 15 0.51 10.28 -10.23
C LEU A 15 -0.61 9.83 -11.17
N TRP A 16 -1.23 8.69 -10.86
CA TRP A 16 -2.52 8.26 -11.43
C TRP A 16 -3.64 8.88 -10.61
N LEU A 17 -4.63 9.49 -11.27
CA LEU A 17 -5.84 10.01 -10.63
C LEU A 17 -7.05 9.49 -11.40
N CYS A 18 -7.88 8.67 -10.75
CA CYS A 18 -9.09 8.11 -11.35
C CYS A 18 -10.29 8.30 -10.43
N PRO A 19 -11.26 9.14 -10.80
CA PRO A 19 -12.53 9.25 -10.09
C PRO A 19 -13.30 7.93 -10.20
N LEU A 20 -13.83 7.45 -9.07
CA LEU A 20 -14.61 6.23 -8.97
C LEU A 20 -15.88 6.48 -8.18
N LEU A 21 -16.97 5.86 -8.63
CA LEU A 21 -18.17 5.74 -7.81
C LEU A 21 -17.90 4.79 -6.64
N PRO A 22 -18.41 5.09 -5.43
CA PRO A 22 -18.24 4.24 -4.26
C PRO A 22 -18.97 2.89 -4.44
N ALA A 23 -18.34 1.81 -3.98
CA ALA A 23 -19.00 0.51 -3.91
C ALA A 23 -20.00 0.48 -2.75
N LYS A 24 -21.16 -0.15 -2.96
CA LYS A 24 -22.25 -0.21 -1.95
C LYS A 24 -22.28 -1.50 -1.15
N ASN A 25 -22.00 -2.64 -1.79
CA ASN A 25 -22.26 -3.96 -1.21
C ASN A 25 -21.00 -4.75 -0.83
N ASP A 26 -19.85 -4.42 -1.44
CA ASP A 26 -18.58 -5.07 -1.15
C ASP A 26 -17.82 -4.27 -0.09
N LYS A 27 -18.01 -4.63 1.18
CA LYS A 27 -17.39 -3.93 2.32
C LYS A 27 -15.87 -4.08 2.38
N LEU A 28 -15.29 -5.07 1.70
CA LEU A 28 -13.84 -5.20 1.55
C LEU A 28 -13.27 -4.36 0.42
N SER A 29 -14.11 -3.89 -0.51
CA SER A 29 -13.63 -3.08 -1.61
C SER A 29 -12.97 -1.78 -1.10
N PRO A 30 -11.80 -1.39 -1.66
CA PRO A 30 -11.14 -0.14 -1.31
C PRO A 30 -11.98 1.11 -1.61
N ASN A 31 -12.89 1.06 -2.57
CA ASN A 31 -13.81 2.16 -2.87
C ASN A 31 -15.15 2.06 -2.13
N CYS A 32 -15.35 1.09 -1.22
CA CYS A 32 -16.53 1.08 -0.34
C CYS A 32 -16.32 2.07 0.82
N ILE A 33 -16.43 3.35 0.47
CA ILE A 33 -16.23 4.49 1.37
C ILE A 33 -17.51 5.31 1.36
N ASN A 34 -17.93 5.81 2.54
CA ASN A 34 -19.11 6.66 2.66
C ASN A 34 -18.83 8.07 2.11
N SER A 35 -18.92 8.21 0.79
CA SER A 35 -18.73 9.44 0.03
C SER A 35 -19.59 9.38 -1.25
N ASN A 36 -19.84 10.51 -1.90
CA ASN A 36 -20.51 10.54 -3.20
C ASN A 36 -19.55 10.26 -4.37
N LEU A 37 -18.26 10.50 -4.17
CA LEU A 37 -17.20 10.28 -5.14
C LEU A 37 -15.92 9.87 -4.40
N THR A 38 -15.19 8.92 -4.96
CA THR A 38 -13.87 8.50 -4.46
C THR A 38 -12.81 8.75 -5.52
N MET A 39 -11.57 8.99 -5.11
CA MET A 39 -10.45 9.17 -6.03
C MET A 39 -9.45 8.06 -5.79
N ASN A 40 -9.19 7.24 -6.81
CA ASN A 40 -8.07 6.31 -6.81
C ASN A 40 -6.79 7.06 -7.18
N VAL A 41 -5.80 7.00 -6.29
CA VAL A 41 -4.50 7.66 -6.46
C VAL A 41 -3.41 6.59 -6.55
N GLY A 42 -2.64 6.58 -7.65
CA GLY A 42 -1.51 5.68 -7.85
C GLY A 42 -0.19 6.45 -7.97
N ILE A 43 0.90 5.85 -7.50
CA ILE A 43 2.25 6.45 -7.53
C ILE A 43 3.17 5.49 -8.30
N TYR A 44 3.76 5.94 -9.42
CA TYR A 44 4.53 5.05 -10.33
C TYR A 44 6.05 5.11 -10.16
N LYS A 45 6.56 5.85 -9.17
CA LYS A 45 8.00 6.04 -9.01
C LYS A 45 8.61 5.00 -8.08
N LYS A 46 9.73 4.41 -8.49
CA LYS A 46 10.54 3.55 -7.63
C LYS A 46 11.04 4.32 -6.41
N PHE A 47 10.97 3.69 -5.25
CA PHE A 47 11.72 4.13 -4.08
C PHE A 47 13.18 3.71 -4.23
N GLY A 48 14.09 4.48 -3.64
CA GLY A 48 15.52 4.18 -3.65
C GLY A 48 15.85 2.89 -2.88
N HIS A 49 17.13 2.54 -2.83
CA HIS A 49 17.59 1.28 -2.22
C HIS A 49 17.53 1.24 -0.68
N ASN A 50 17.15 2.34 -0.02
CA ASN A 50 17.01 2.37 1.43
C ASN A 50 15.65 1.80 1.85
N TYR A 51 15.69 0.58 2.38
CA TYR A 51 14.50 -0.14 2.85
C TYR A 51 13.77 0.57 3.98
N LEU A 52 14.48 1.16 4.95
CA LEU A 52 13.85 1.85 6.08
C LEU A 52 13.06 3.07 5.61
N HIS A 53 13.62 3.86 4.69
CA HIS A 53 12.88 4.97 4.07
C HIS A 53 11.68 4.49 3.26
N PHE A 54 11.80 3.37 2.53
CA PHE A 54 10.68 2.80 1.79
C PHE A 54 9.55 2.32 2.72
N LEU A 55 9.91 1.64 3.80
CA LEU A 55 8.98 1.20 4.84
C LEU A 55 8.26 2.40 5.47
N GLN A 56 9.03 3.41 5.91
CA GLN A 56 8.47 4.60 6.53
C GLN A 56 7.53 5.34 5.57
N ALA A 57 7.93 5.55 4.32
CA ALA A 57 7.08 6.21 3.34
C ALA A 57 5.77 5.46 3.08
N ASN A 58 5.79 4.12 3.05
CA ASN A 58 4.56 3.33 2.93
C ASN A 58 3.67 3.50 4.17
N ARG A 59 4.24 3.45 5.37
CA ARG A 59 3.52 3.69 6.64
C ARG A 59 2.91 5.09 6.67
N ASP A 60 3.64 6.12 6.24
CA ASP A 60 3.16 7.49 6.21
C ASP A 60 2.01 7.67 5.23
N ILE A 61 2.10 7.09 4.02
CA ILE A 61 1.00 7.05 3.05
C ILE A 61 -0.21 6.34 3.65
N GLU A 62 -0.01 5.18 4.27
CA GLU A 62 -1.06 4.37 4.88
C GLU A 62 -1.79 5.11 6.01
N HIS A 63 -1.03 5.80 6.87
CA HIS A 63 -1.57 6.68 7.91
C HIS A 63 -2.35 7.85 7.31
N LYS A 64 -1.81 8.52 6.28
CA LYS A 64 -2.51 9.64 5.63
C LYS A 64 -3.79 9.21 4.94
N VAL A 65 -3.79 8.04 4.29
CA VAL A 65 -4.99 7.45 3.70
C VAL A 65 -6.05 7.19 4.77
N ARG A 66 -5.66 6.62 5.92
CA ARG A 66 -6.57 6.38 7.04
C ARG A 66 -7.11 7.68 7.64
N GLU A 67 -6.28 8.70 7.83
CA GLU A 67 -6.68 10.04 8.30
C GLU A 67 -7.76 10.64 7.39
N LEU A 68 -7.62 10.46 6.07
CA LEU A 68 -8.58 10.92 5.07
C LEU A 68 -9.81 9.99 4.93
N ARG A 69 -9.98 8.99 5.82
CA ARG A 69 -11.02 7.96 5.75
C ARG A 69 -11.03 7.19 4.42
N GLY A 70 -9.87 7.14 3.76
CA GLY A 70 -9.65 6.36 2.55
C GLY A 70 -9.21 4.93 2.87
N ARG A 71 -9.00 4.14 1.81
CA ARG A 71 -8.51 2.76 1.92
C ARG A 71 -7.41 2.50 0.90
N LYS A 72 -6.41 1.72 1.28
CA LYS A 72 -5.38 1.24 0.37
C LYS A 72 -5.94 0.12 -0.51
N VAL A 73 -5.53 0.08 -1.77
CA VAL A 73 -5.92 -1.00 -2.67
C VAL A 73 -5.12 -2.25 -2.36
N LEU A 74 -5.81 -3.35 -2.04
CA LEU A 74 -5.23 -4.59 -1.51
C LEU A 74 -4.49 -5.47 -2.55
N TYR A 75 -4.18 -4.94 -3.74
CA TYR A 75 -3.22 -5.58 -4.65
C TYR A 75 -1.78 -5.31 -4.22
N ALA A 76 -1.54 -4.18 -3.53
CA ALA A 76 -0.24 -3.78 -3.03
C ALA A 76 -0.04 -4.32 -1.61
N HIS A 77 1.22 -4.54 -1.24
CA HIS A 77 1.57 -4.93 0.13
C HIS A 77 1.04 -3.92 1.16
N ALA A 78 0.48 -4.44 2.25
CA ALA A 78 0.07 -3.68 3.42
C ALA A 78 1.19 -3.65 4.47
N TYR A 79 1.46 -2.48 5.03
CA TYR A 79 2.38 -2.27 6.15
C TYR A 79 1.65 -1.96 7.46
N TYR A 80 0.32 -2.08 7.46
CA TYR A 80 -0.52 -2.07 8.64
C TYR A 80 -0.19 -3.25 9.56
N THR A 81 -0.27 -3.02 10.86
CA THR A 81 -0.49 -4.10 11.82
C THR A 81 -1.86 -4.75 11.55
N ARG A 82 -2.08 -5.95 12.10
CA ARG A 82 -3.37 -6.63 11.94
C ARG A 82 -4.53 -5.81 12.51
N ASP A 83 -4.30 -5.16 13.65
CA ASP A 83 -5.32 -4.36 14.32
C ASP A 83 -5.65 -3.11 13.50
N GLU A 84 -4.62 -2.37 13.03
CA GLU A 84 -4.81 -1.22 12.13
C GLU A 84 -5.56 -1.61 10.84
N PHE A 85 -5.32 -2.81 10.31
CA PHE A 85 -6.04 -3.32 9.14
C PHE A 85 -7.53 -3.53 9.44
N TRP A 86 -7.86 -4.18 10.56
CA TRP A 86 -9.25 -4.45 10.95
C TRP A 86 -9.99 -3.25 11.53
N GLU A 87 -9.30 -2.15 11.84
CA GLU A 87 -9.94 -0.84 12.07
C GLU A 87 -10.46 -0.21 10.76
N ILE A 88 -9.84 -0.53 9.62
CA ILE A 88 -10.20 0.02 8.30
C ILE A 88 -11.35 -0.77 7.66
N TYR A 89 -11.34 -2.10 7.83
CA TYR A 89 -12.28 -3.03 7.21
C TYR A 89 -13.20 -3.71 8.22
N ASP A 90 -14.43 -4.02 7.81
CA ASP A 90 -15.42 -4.70 8.66
C ASP A 90 -15.06 -6.19 8.84
N HIS A 91 -14.29 -6.48 9.89
CA HIS A 91 -13.82 -7.83 10.21
C HIS A 91 -14.97 -8.80 10.51
N SER A 92 -16.05 -8.32 11.13
CA SER A 92 -17.22 -9.15 11.44
C SER A 92 -17.93 -9.60 10.16
N TRP A 93 -18.22 -8.67 9.26
CA TRP A 93 -18.79 -8.99 7.94
C TRP A 93 -17.91 -9.97 7.16
N TYR A 94 -16.60 -9.79 7.21
CA TYR A 94 -15.65 -10.67 6.55
C TYR A 94 -15.71 -12.10 7.11
N ASN A 95 -15.71 -12.26 8.44
CA ASN A 95 -15.75 -13.56 9.09
C ASN A 95 -17.06 -14.30 8.84
N VAL A 96 -18.21 -13.59 8.85
CA VAL A 96 -19.51 -14.18 8.48
C VAL A 96 -19.47 -14.79 7.07
N LEU A 97 -18.86 -14.11 6.10
CA LEU A 97 -18.70 -14.67 4.75
C LEU A 97 -17.76 -15.88 4.74
N ARG A 98 -16.64 -15.81 5.47
CA ARG A 98 -15.70 -16.92 5.54
C ARG A 98 -16.32 -18.18 6.13
N ASP A 99 -17.14 -18.04 7.17
CA ASP A 99 -17.85 -19.16 7.78
C ASP A 99 -18.89 -19.74 6.82
N LYS A 100 -19.73 -18.89 6.21
CA LYS A 100 -20.77 -19.30 5.26
C LYS A 100 -20.23 -20.13 4.10
N TYR A 101 -19.03 -19.79 3.61
CA TYR A 101 -18.41 -20.45 2.46
C TYR A 101 -17.24 -21.37 2.83
N PHE A 102 -17.09 -21.72 4.12
CA PHE A 102 -16.02 -22.59 4.63
C PHE A 102 -14.58 -22.14 4.27
N ALA A 103 -14.40 -20.83 4.01
CA ALA A 103 -13.12 -20.26 3.60
C ALA A 103 -12.07 -20.31 4.72
N ASN A 104 -12.50 -20.42 5.98
CA ASN A 104 -11.62 -20.52 7.15
C ASN A 104 -10.66 -21.72 7.12
N LYS A 105 -11.02 -22.79 6.41
CA LYS A 105 -10.19 -24.01 6.30
C LYS A 105 -9.37 -24.07 5.00
N VAL A 106 -9.82 -23.36 3.97
CA VAL A 106 -9.30 -23.51 2.61
C VAL A 106 -8.37 -22.36 2.22
N PHE A 107 -8.67 -21.15 2.68
CA PHE A 107 -7.96 -19.94 2.26
C PHE A 107 -7.33 -19.20 3.45
N PRO A 108 -6.14 -18.60 3.25
CA PRO A 108 -5.59 -17.71 4.26
C PRO A 108 -6.52 -16.53 4.52
N ASP A 109 -6.31 -15.89 5.66
CA ASP A 109 -6.91 -14.59 5.94
C ASP A 109 -6.42 -13.53 4.94
N ILE A 110 -7.27 -12.56 4.58
CA ILE A 110 -6.91 -11.53 3.60
C ILE A 110 -5.75 -10.66 4.10
N TYR A 111 -5.67 -10.38 5.40
CA TYR A 111 -4.53 -9.69 5.98
C TYR A 111 -3.25 -10.49 5.80
N ASP A 112 -3.29 -11.80 6.06
CA ASP A 112 -2.13 -12.68 5.90
C ASP A 112 -1.68 -12.78 4.44
N LYS A 113 -2.60 -12.62 3.49
CA LYS A 113 -2.29 -12.57 2.06
C LYS A 113 -1.57 -11.28 1.64
N VAL A 114 -1.88 -10.14 2.25
CA VAL A 114 -1.41 -8.82 1.77
C VAL A 114 -0.29 -8.21 2.62
N LYS A 115 -0.12 -8.66 3.87
CA LYS A 115 0.92 -8.14 4.75
C LYS A 115 2.31 -8.42 4.17
N VAL A 116 3.25 -7.50 4.38
CA VAL A 116 4.66 -7.79 4.09
C VAL A 116 5.18 -8.86 5.04
N THR A 117 5.63 -9.99 4.50
CA THR A 117 6.23 -11.10 5.25
C THR A 117 7.76 -11.11 5.20
N GLU A 118 8.37 -10.57 4.14
CA GLU A 118 9.82 -10.58 3.95
C GLU A 118 10.49 -9.27 4.37
N LYS A 119 11.50 -9.38 5.25
CA LYS A 119 12.52 -8.34 5.43
C LYS A 119 13.41 -8.37 4.18
N TYR A 120 13.36 -7.33 3.35
CA TYR A 120 14.29 -7.18 2.24
C TYR A 120 15.73 -7.28 2.75
N LYS A 121 16.46 -8.33 2.35
CA LYS A 121 17.91 -8.44 2.57
C LYS A 121 18.59 -7.89 1.31
N PRO A 122 19.16 -6.67 1.35
CA PRO A 122 19.90 -6.15 0.20
C PRO A 122 21.03 -7.10 -0.15
N SER A 123 21.12 -7.49 -1.42
CA SER A 123 22.24 -8.30 -1.91
C SER A 123 23.48 -7.41 -2.00
N VAL A 124 24.45 -7.66 -1.11
CA VAL A 124 25.74 -6.97 -1.06
C VAL A 124 26.49 -7.10 -2.38
N ILE A 125 26.39 -8.26 -3.04
CA ILE A 125 26.99 -8.54 -4.34
C ILE A 125 26.39 -7.61 -5.40
N VAL A 126 25.06 -7.53 -5.50
CA VAL A 126 24.39 -6.63 -6.47
C VAL A 126 24.74 -5.16 -6.19
N GLY A 127 24.85 -4.77 -4.92
CA GLY A 127 25.30 -3.43 -4.52
C GLY A 127 26.71 -3.11 -5.02
N LEU A 128 27.66 -4.03 -4.83
CA LEU A 128 29.04 -3.91 -5.32
C LEU A 128 29.10 -3.85 -6.85
N TRP A 129 28.36 -4.71 -7.56
CA TRP A 129 28.31 -4.70 -9.02
C TRP A 129 27.73 -3.40 -9.58
N ASN A 130 26.67 -2.86 -8.96
CA ASN A 130 26.09 -1.58 -9.36
C ASN A 130 27.03 -0.41 -9.07
N ALA A 131 27.76 -0.42 -7.95
CA ALA A 131 28.76 0.59 -7.64
C ALA A 131 29.92 0.58 -8.65
N LEU A 132 30.40 -0.62 -9.02
CA LEU A 132 31.44 -0.79 -10.04
C LEU A 132 30.97 -0.37 -11.44
N ARG A 133 29.70 -0.61 -11.78
CA ARG A 133 29.08 -0.15 -13.04
C ARG A 133 28.77 1.35 -13.05
N SER A 134 28.51 1.96 -11.90
CA SER A 134 28.11 3.36 -11.75
C SER A 134 29.29 4.35 -11.86
N LYS A 135 30.34 4.06 -12.63
CA LYS A 135 31.37 5.06 -12.95
C LYS A 135 30.72 6.28 -13.63
N LYS A 136 30.32 7.27 -12.83
CA LYS A 136 30.16 8.65 -13.29
C LYS A 136 31.58 9.10 -13.63
N ILE A 137 31.81 9.38 -14.91
CA ILE A 137 32.99 10.10 -15.37
C ILE A 137 32.94 11.48 -14.69
N PRO A 138 33.97 11.89 -13.93
CA PRO A 138 34.04 13.25 -13.43
C PRO A 138 34.33 14.14 -14.63
N ILE A 139 33.36 14.97 -15.02
CA ILE A 139 33.61 16.05 -15.97
C ILE A 139 34.15 17.20 -15.13
N SER A 140 35.41 17.57 -15.42
CA SER A 140 36.07 18.80 -14.95
C SER A 140 35.35 20.04 -15.46
#